data_AF-A0A9W8LB72-F1
#
_entry.id   AF-A0A9W8LB72-F1
#
_cell.length_a   1.000
_cell.length_b   1.000
_cell.length_c   1.000
_cell.angle_alpha   90.00
_cell.angle_beta   90.00
_cell.angle_gamma   90.00
#
_symmetry.space_group_name_H-M   'P 1'
#
loop_
_entity.id
_entity.type
_entity.pdbx_description
1 polymer ?
#
loop_
_entity_poly.entity_id
_entity_poly.type
_entity_poly.pdbx_seq_one_letter_code
_entity_poly.pdbx_strand_id
1 'polypeptide(L)'
;MATPNTKRKRLIEKSLPPKIESYIPESRLFLQLQALERKLDSKIVRKRLEVQEALGKPVYKKRILRIFVSNLAANQQSAAVPMYDTDAETREAKLDAGEAPSWTLRVEGRLVDPAGATWKTRPPPHKFSEFLNSMVVELDRDPELYTDNVVQWRREAVENDVDGFEIKR
;
A
#
# COMPACT_ATOMS: atom_id res chain seq x y z
N MET A 1 22.13 30.44 -7.03
CA MET A 1 21.21 31.38 -6.35
C MET A 1 21.54 31.37 -4.86
N ALA A 2 22.16 32.44 -4.35
CA ALA A 2 22.59 32.53 -2.95
C ALA A 2 21.39 32.82 -2.04
N THR A 3 21.18 32.00 -1.01
CA THR A 3 20.13 32.23 0.00
C THR A 3 20.53 33.40 0.90
N PRO A 4 19.61 34.32 1.24
CA PRO A 4 19.94 35.45 2.11
C PRO A 4 20.27 34.94 3.51
N ASN A 5 21.46 35.30 3.99
CA ASN A 5 21.95 35.03 5.34
C ASN A 5 21.08 35.78 6.35
N THR A 6 20.01 35.15 6.80
CA THR A 6 19.18 35.63 7.90
C THR A 6 20.01 35.51 9.18
N LYS A 7 20.71 36.60 9.51
CA LYS A 7 21.35 36.78 10.82
C LYS A 7 20.35 36.35 11.88
N ARG A 8 20.63 35.23 12.58
CA ARG A 8 19.80 34.76 13.70
C ARG A 8 19.60 35.95 14.63
N LYS A 9 18.37 36.47 14.71
CA LYS A 9 18.00 37.40 15.77
C LYS A 9 18.33 36.68 17.06
N ARG A 10 19.40 37.10 17.74
CA ARG A 10 19.66 36.68 19.11
C ARG A 10 18.34 36.96 19.84
N LEU A 11 17.85 36.01 20.62
CA LEU A 11 16.81 36.31 21.60
C LEU A 11 17.39 37.46 22.42
N ILE A 12 16.96 38.69 22.11
CA ILE A 12 17.28 39.84 22.93
C ILE A 12 16.63 39.47 24.24
N GLU A 13 17.44 39.14 25.24
CA GLU A 13 16.95 38.88 26.57
C GLU A 13 16.17 40.11 26.97
N LYS A 14 14.84 40.02 26.93
CA LYS A 14 13.92 41.07 27.37
C LYS A 14 13.95 41.11 28.90
N SER A 15 15.14 41.14 29.51
CA SER A 15 15.32 41.19 30.96
C SER A 15 15.35 42.66 31.38
N LEU A 16 14.55 43.00 32.39
CA LEU A 16 14.56 44.35 32.96
C LEU A 16 15.81 44.51 33.83
N PRO A 17 16.50 45.67 33.78
CA PRO A 17 17.55 45.98 34.74
C PRO A 17 17.02 45.96 36.19
N PRO A 18 17.77 45.41 37.16
CA PRO A 18 17.30 45.26 38.54
C PRO A 18 17.03 46.60 39.23
N LYS A 19 17.64 47.69 38.74
CA LYS A 19 17.39 49.04 39.24
C LYS A 19 15.95 49.50 39.00
N ILE A 20 15.28 49.02 37.94
CA ILE A 20 13.90 49.42 37.61
C ILE A 20 12.88 48.70 38.51
N GLU A 21 13.26 47.56 39.08
CA GLU A 21 12.38 46.74 39.93
C GLU A 21 11.93 47.48 41.20
N SER A 22 12.80 48.31 41.79
CA SER A 22 12.48 49.08 42.99
C SER A 22 11.59 50.29 42.73
N TYR A 23 11.59 50.84 41.50
CA TYR A 23 10.82 52.04 41.17
C TYR A 23 9.42 51.74 40.64
N ILE A 24 9.22 50.56 40.04
CA ILE A 24 7.97 50.20 39.36
C ILE A 24 7.48 48.84 39.88
N PRO A 25 6.43 48.78 40.71
CA PRO A 25 5.93 47.52 41.26
C PRO A 25 5.39 46.55 40.19
N GLU A 26 4.92 47.05 39.04
CA GLU A 26 4.43 46.25 37.91
C GLU A 26 5.55 45.45 37.20
N SER A 27 6.81 45.80 37.43
CA SER A 27 7.97 45.08 36.89
C SER A 27 8.02 43.60 37.34
N ARG A 28 7.52 43.30 38.55
CA ARG A 28 7.42 41.93 39.07
C ARG A 28 6.45 41.08 38.25
N LEU A 29 5.32 41.66 37.84
CA LEU A 29 4.33 40.97 37.01
C LEU A 29 4.91 40.66 35.62
N PHE A 30 5.67 41.60 35.05
CA PHE A 30 6.37 41.39 33.78
C PHE A 30 7.34 40.19 33.85
N LEU A 31 8.16 40.11 34.90
CA LEU A 31 9.09 38.98 35.09
C LEU A 31 8.36 37.65 35.26
N GLN A 32 7.23 37.63 35.98
CA GLN A 32 6.39 36.44 36.12
C GLN A 32 5.80 36.00 34.78
N LEU A 33 5.25 36.93 33.99
CA LEU A 33 4.74 36.65 32.65
C LEU A 33 5.83 36.13 31.73
N GLN A 34 7.04 36.69 31.81
CA GLN A 34 8.18 36.23 31.03
C GLN A 34 8.62 34.81 31.44
N ALA A 35 8.61 34.49 32.74
CA ALA A 35 8.92 33.14 33.21
C ALA A 35 7.86 32.12 32.74
N LEU A 36 6.58 32.52 32.74
CA LEU A 36 5.48 31.72 32.21
C LEU A 36 5.61 31.51 30.70
N GLU A 37 5.93 32.55 29.93
CA GLU A 37 6.18 32.49 28.48
C GLU A 37 7.28 31.46 28.18
N ARG A 38 8.45 31.56 28.83
CA ARG A 38 9.55 30.59 28.64
C ARG A 38 9.13 29.16 28.95
N LYS A 39 8.35 28.96 30.02
CA LYS A 39 7.86 27.63 30.42
C LYS A 39 6.84 27.09 29.40
N LEU A 40 6.00 27.95 28.86
CA LEU A 40 4.99 27.62 27.85
C LEU A 40 5.67 27.27 26.52
N ASP A 41 6.61 28.09 26.05
CA ASP A 41 7.39 27.85 24.83
C ASP A 41 8.16 26.52 24.92
N SER A 42 8.79 26.25 26.06
CA SER A 42 9.47 24.97 26.30
C SER A 42 8.51 23.78 26.18
N LYS A 43 7.28 23.91 26.69
CA LYS A 43 6.24 22.88 26.55
C LYS A 43 5.75 22.74 25.11
N ILE A 44 5.56 23.86 24.39
CA ILE A 44 5.14 23.83 22.98
C ILE A 44 6.16 23.12 22.12
N VAL A 45 7.44 23.50 22.22
CA VAL A 45 8.52 22.90 21.40
C VAL A 45 8.63 21.41 21.69
N ARG A 46 8.61 21.01 22.97
CA ARG A 46 8.61 19.59 23.35
C ARG A 46 7.41 18.85 22.79
N LYS A 47 6.19 19.40 22.94
CA LYS A 47 4.97 18.75 22.44
C LYS A 47 4.96 18.66 20.92
N ARG A 48 5.46 19.68 20.22
CA ARG A 48 5.64 19.65 18.77
C ARG A 48 6.56 18.51 18.33
N LEU A 49 7.68 18.32 19.02
CA LEU A 49 8.59 17.20 18.75
C LEU A 49 7.94 15.84 19.04
N GLU A 50 7.24 15.70 20.18
CA GLU A 50 6.50 14.47 20.50
C GLU A 50 5.44 14.14 19.44
N VAL A 51 4.72 15.15 18.95
CA VAL A 51 3.73 14.99 17.87
C VAL A 51 4.42 14.60 16.56
N GLN A 52 5.52 15.25 16.19
CA GLN A 52 6.28 14.90 14.99
C GLN A 52 6.82 13.47 15.05
N GLU A 53 7.30 13.02 16.20
CA GLU A 53 7.75 11.64 16.41
C GLU A 53 6.57 10.65 16.34
N ALA A 54 5.42 10.99 16.94
CA ALA A 54 4.23 10.15 16.92
C ALA A 54 3.65 10.01 15.50
N LEU A 55 3.60 11.09 14.72
CA LEU A 55 3.20 11.04 13.31
C LEU A 55 4.21 10.30 12.43
N GLY A 56 5.50 10.32 12.80
CA GLY A 56 6.56 9.61 12.07
C GLY A 56 6.46 8.09 12.15
N LYS A 57 5.72 7.55 13.13
CA LYS A 57 5.51 6.10 13.29
C LYS A 57 4.20 5.70 12.61
N PRO A 58 4.22 5.10 11.41
CA PRO A 58 2.99 4.60 10.78
C PRO A 58 2.32 3.57 11.69
N VAL A 59 1.02 3.76 11.96
CA VAL A 59 0.23 2.84 12.79
C VAL A 59 -0.22 1.65 11.93
N TYR A 60 0.43 0.50 12.12
CA TYR A 60 0.05 -0.73 11.42
C TYR A 60 -1.22 -1.35 12.02
N LYS A 61 -2.21 -1.66 11.18
CA LYS A 61 -3.42 -2.39 11.57
C LYS A 61 -3.38 -3.79 10.97
N LYS A 62 -3.43 -4.83 11.82
CA LYS A 62 -3.50 -6.22 11.36
C LYS A 62 -4.88 -6.51 10.78
N ARG A 63 -4.92 -7.05 9.57
CA ARG A 63 -6.13 -7.46 8.84
C ARG A 63 -5.84 -8.78 8.14
N ILE A 64 -6.87 -9.55 7.82
CA ILE A 64 -6.72 -10.84 7.14
C ILE A 64 -6.97 -10.60 5.65
N LEU A 65 -5.97 -10.88 4.81
CA LEU A 65 -6.13 -10.92 3.35
C LEU A 65 -6.46 -12.36 2.95
N ARG A 66 -7.58 -12.56 2.25
CA ARG A 66 -7.95 -13.87 1.69
C ARG A 66 -7.59 -13.89 0.22
N ILE A 67 -6.80 -14.88 -0.18
CA ILE A 67 -6.34 -15.07 -1.57
C ILE A 67 -7.14 -16.21 -2.19
N PHE A 68 -7.61 -16.00 -3.42
CA PHE A 68 -8.30 -16.98 -4.25
C PHE A 68 -7.42 -17.29 -5.46
N VAL A 69 -7.19 -18.58 -5.70
CA VAL A 69 -6.46 -19.06 -6.86
C VAL A 69 -7.42 -19.97 -7.62
N SER A 70 -7.78 -19.59 -8.85
CA SER A 70 -8.66 -20.37 -9.71
C SER A 70 -7.96 -20.68 -11.03
N ASN A 71 -8.18 -21.90 -11.52
CA ASN A 71 -7.71 -22.33 -12.83
C ASN A 71 -8.93 -22.58 -13.72
N LEU A 72 -8.94 -21.96 -14.90
CA LEU A 72 -9.95 -22.17 -15.92
C LEU A 72 -9.27 -22.72 -17.16
N ALA A 73 -9.58 -23.96 -17.52
CA ALA A 73 -9.09 -24.58 -18.73
C ALA A 73 -10.15 -24.53 -19.84
N ALA A 74 -9.73 -24.18 -21.05
CA ALA A 74 -10.54 -24.12 -22.24
C ALA A 74 -9.95 -25.03 -23.33
N ASN A 75 -10.81 -25.52 -24.22
CA ASN A 75 -10.41 -26.33 -25.39
C ASN A 75 -9.56 -27.56 -25.06
N GLN A 76 -9.69 -28.08 -23.83
CA GLN A 76 -9.16 -29.40 -23.52
C GLN A 76 -9.94 -30.40 -24.36
N GLN A 77 -9.24 -31.14 -25.22
CA GLN A 77 -9.81 -32.27 -25.94
C GLN A 77 -10.36 -33.22 -24.89
N SER A 78 -11.68 -33.22 -24.70
CA SER A 78 -12.31 -34.11 -23.74
C SER A 78 -12.10 -35.53 -24.25
N ALA A 79 -11.38 -36.35 -23.47
CA ALA A 79 -11.14 -37.76 -23.77
C ALA A 79 -12.42 -38.62 -23.76
N ALA A 80 -13.61 -38.00 -23.80
CA ALA A 80 -14.91 -38.61 -23.56
C ALA A 80 -15.88 -38.48 -24.73
N VAL A 81 -15.40 -38.19 -25.95
CA VAL A 81 -16.20 -38.44 -27.16
C VAL A 81 -15.78 -39.81 -27.71
N PRO A 82 -16.61 -40.86 -27.59
CA PRO A 82 -16.32 -42.14 -28.18
C PRO A 82 -16.11 -41.98 -29.68
N MET A 83 -15.07 -42.65 -30.19
CA MET A 83 -14.65 -42.68 -31.58
C MET A 83 -15.58 -43.55 -32.45
N TYR A 84 -16.89 -43.36 -32.35
CA TYR A 84 -17.86 -43.97 -33.25
C TYR A 84 -18.97 -42.96 -33.56
N ASP A 85 -19.29 -42.79 -34.84
CA ASP A 85 -20.33 -41.92 -35.39
C ASP A 85 -20.04 -40.42 -35.43
N THR A 86 -19.03 -40.01 -36.20
CA THR A 86 -19.09 -38.69 -36.83
C THR A 86 -18.46 -38.76 -38.21
N ASP A 87 -19.28 -38.52 -39.24
CA ASP A 87 -18.90 -38.52 -40.65
C ASP A 87 -17.67 -37.64 -40.90
N ALA A 88 -16.80 -38.08 -41.82
CA ALA A 88 -15.50 -37.46 -42.10
C ALA A 88 -15.60 -35.94 -42.39
N GLU A 89 -16.67 -35.49 -43.02
CA GLU A 89 -16.93 -34.08 -43.36
C GLU A 89 -17.26 -33.21 -42.13
N THR A 90 -17.84 -33.79 -41.07
CA THR A 90 -18.12 -33.07 -39.81
C THR A 90 -16.90 -33.08 -38.87
N ARG A 91 -15.93 -33.99 -39.10
CA ARG A 91 -14.64 -34.01 -38.38
C ARG A 91 -13.76 -32.86 -38.84
N GLU A 92 -13.69 -32.58 -40.14
CA GLU A 92 -12.90 -31.48 -40.69
C GLU A 92 -13.43 -30.11 -40.22
N ALA A 93 -14.76 -29.92 -40.18
CA ALA A 93 -15.36 -28.69 -39.65
C ALA A 93 -15.15 -28.47 -38.14
N LYS A 94 -14.95 -29.53 -37.34
CA LYS A 94 -14.59 -29.42 -35.90
C LYS A 94 -13.08 -29.32 -35.66
N LEU A 95 -12.26 -29.79 -36.59
CA LEU A 95 -10.80 -29.64 -36.55
C LEU A 95 -10.37 -28.23 -36.98
N ASP A 96 -11.12 -27.58 -37.87
CA ASP A 96 -10.90 -26.18 -38.27
C ASP A 96 -11.35 -25.14 -37.22
N ALA A 97 -12.11 -25.57 -36.21
CA ALA A 97 -12.33 -24.81 -34.97
C ALA A 97 -11.26 -25.15 -33.91
N GLY A 98 -10.07 -25.58 -34.35
CA GLY A 98 -8.93 -26.05 -33.56
C GLY A 98 -8.24 -24.94 -32.79
N GLU A 99 -8.93 -24.34 -31.84
CA GLU A 99 -8.32 -23.46 -30.86
C GLU A 99 -7.46 -24.31 -29.92
N ALA A 100 -6.17 -23.97 -29.78
CA ALA A 100 -5.22 -24.71 -28.96
C ALA A 100 -5.72 -24.84 -27.51
N PRO A 101 -5.44 -25.97 -26.83
CA PRO A 101 -5.79 -26.13 -25.42
C PRO A 101 -5.13 -25.01 -24.62
N SER A 102 -5.95 -24.22 -23.93
CA SER A 102 -5.48 -23.06 -23.17
C SER A 102 -5.94 -23.14 -21.74
N TRP A 103 -5.20 -22.49 -20.85
CA TRP A 103 -5.59 -22.34 -19.47
C TRP A 103 -5.32 -20.93 -18.98
N THR A 104 -6.15 -20.51 -18.04
CA THR A 104 -6.12 -19.21 -17.42
C THR A 104 -6.08 -19.37 -15.91
N LEU A 105 -4.95 -19.02 -15.30
CA LEU A 105 -4.79 -18.98 -13.86
C LEU A 105 -5.10 -17.56 -13.37
N ARG A 106 -6.09 -17.43 -12.49
CA ARG A 106 -6.51 -16.17 -11.90
C ARG A 106 -6.17 -16.16 -10.41
N VAL A 107 -5.44 -15.14 -9.99
CA VAL A 107 -5.05 -14.91 -8.59
C VAL A 107 -5.67 -13.60 -8.14
N GLU A 108 -6.59 -13.67 -7.18
CA GLU A 108 -7.27 -12.51 -6.60
C GLU A 108 -7.08 -12.47 -5.10
N GLY A 109 -7.23 -11.30 -4.50
CA GLY A 109 -7.28 -11.21 -3.05
C GLY A 109 -8.22 -10.13 -2.56
N ARG A 110 -8.91 -10.44 -1.46
CA ARG A 110 -9.85 -9.54 -0.81
C ARG A 110 -9.57 -9.48 0.68
N LEU A 111 -9.63 -8.27 1.22
CA LEU A 111 -9.54 -8.06 2.67
C LEU A 111 -10.80 -8.60 3.35
N VAL A 112 -10.60 -9.44 4.37
CA VAL A 112 -11.68 -9.92 5.23
C VAL A 112 -12.11 -8.80 6.16
N ASP A 113 -13.42 -8.54 6.19
CA ASP A 113 -13.99 -7.53 7.07
C ASP A 113 -13.89 -8.00 8.53
N PRO A 114 -13.55 -7.10 9.48
CA PRO A 114 -13.46 -7.47 10.89
C PRO A 114 -14.83 -7.88 11.45
N ALA A 115 -14.85 -8.75 12.46
CA ALA A 115 -16.09 -9.19 13.10
C ALA A 115 -16.90 -7.98 13.61
N GLY A 116 -18.16 -7.87 13.19
CA GLY A 116 -19.04 -6.74 13.52
C GLY A 116 -18.99 -5.55 12.56
N ALA A 117 -18.20 -5.63 11.48
CA ALA A 117 -18.22 -4.60 10.42
C ALA A 117 -19.59 -4.54 9.75
N THR A 118 -20.20 -3.36 9.79
CA THR A 118 -21.40 -3.03 9.02
C THR A 118 -21.02 -2.27 7.75
N TRP A 119 -21.91 -2.22 6.76
CA TRP A 119 -21.68 -1.48 5.51
C TRP A 119 -21.27 -0.01 5.72
N LYS A 120 -21.69 0.62 6.83
CA LYS A 120 -21.33 2.00 7.21
C LYS A 120 -19.90 2.16 7.75
N THR A 121 -19.33 1.09 8.30
CA THR A 121 -18.00 1.08 8.94
C THR A 121 -16.95 0.41 8.07
N ARG A 122 -17.36 -0.06 6.89
CA ARG A 122 -16.50 -0.76 5.96
C ARG A 122 -15.55 0.25 5.31
N PRO A 123 -14.22 0.07 5.45
CA PRO A 123 -13.28 0.96 4.80
C PRO A 123 -13.39 0.86 3.27
N PRO A 124 -12.90 1.88 2.54
CA PRO A 124 -12.87 1.85 1.09
C PRO A 124 -12.25 0.55 0.56
N PRO A 125 -12.74 0.03 -0.58
CA PRO A 125 -12.15 -1.15 -1.20
C PRO A 125 -10.71 -0.83 -1.60
N HIS A 126 -9.78 -1.66 -1.12
CA HIS A 126 -8.39 -1.64 -1.52
C HIS A 126 -8.17 -2.66 -2.64
N LYS A 127 -7.26 -2.36 -3.55
CA LYS A 127 -6.88 -3.27 -4.63
C LYS A 127 -5.98 -4.36 -4.10
N PHE A 128 -6.08 -5.57 -4.66
CA PHE A 128 -5.24 -6.70 -4.24
C PHE A 128 -3.74 -6.41 -4.32
N SER A 129 -3.28 -5.79 -5.41
CA SER A 129 -1.87 -5.42 -5.57
C SER A 129 -1.37 -4.45 -4.50
N GLU A 130 -2.27 -3.75 -3.80
CA GLU A 130 -1.92 -2.80 -2.73
C GLU A 130 -1.08 -3.46 -1.63
N PHE A 131 -1.39 -4.73 -1.36
CA PHE A 131 -0.83 -5.50 -0.26
C PHE A 131 0.38 -6.34 -0.66
N LEU A 132 0.76 -6.35 -1.94
CA LEU A 132 1.84 -7.18 -2.48
C LEU A 132 3.01 -6.30 -2.95
N ASN A 133 4.23 -6.77 -2.70
CA ASN A 133 5.44 -6.18 -3.28
C ASN A 133 5.92 -6.97 -4.50
N SER A 134 5.75 -8.29 -4.47
CA SER A 134 6.12 -9.19 -5.56
C SER A 134 5.32 -10.49 -5.49
N MET A 135 5.06 -11.09 -6.65
CA MET A 135 4.45 -12.40 -6.82
C MET A 135 5.29 -13.21 -7.80
N VAL A 136 5.52 -14.48 -7.50
CA VAL A 136 6.21 -15.43 -8.39
C VAL A 136 5.35 -16.67 -8.50
N VAL A 137 5.08 -17.08 -9.74
CA VAL A 137 4.35 -18.32 -10.05
C VAL A 137 5.30 -19.21 -10.83
N GLU A 138 5.66 -20.34 -10.23
CA GLU A 138 6.50 -21.37 -10.85
C GLU A 138 5.62 -22.54 -11.25
N LEU A 139 5.69 -22.90 -12.53
CA LEU A 139 4.94 -23.99 -13.14
C LEU A 139 5.83 -25.21 -13.22
N ASP A 140 5.38 -26.32 -12.64
CA ASP A 140 6.06 -27.60 -12.72
C ASP A 140 5.84 -28.24 -14.09
N ARG A 141 6.70 -27.88 -15.05
CA ARG A 141 6.71 -28.39 -16.43
C ARG A 141 8.14 -28.73 -16.82
N ASP A 142 8.28 -29.66 -17.77
CA ASP A 142 9.58 -30.08 -18.26
C ASP A 142 10.40 -28.87 -18.77
N PRO A 143 11.53 -28.53 -18.13
CA PRO A 143 12.36 -27.38 -18.51
C PRO A 143 12.97 -27.50 -19.89
N GLU A 144 13.14 -28.73 -20.41
CA GLU A 144 13.69 -28.95 -21.76
C GLU A 144 12.69 -28.60 -22.86
N LEU A 145 11.39 -28.67 -22.55
CA LEU A 145 10.30 -28.44 -23.50
C LEU A 145 9.70 -27.03 -23.37
N TYR A 146 9.73 -26.44 -22.17
CA TYR A 146 9.15 -25.13 -21.89
C TYR A 146 10.15 -24.21 -21.17
N THR A 147 10.53 -23.12 -21.82
CA THR A 147 11.48 -22.13 -21.26
C THR A 147 10.82 -21.08 -20.35
N ASP A 148 9.49 -21.02 -20.34
CA ASP A 148 8.71 -19.96 -19.68
C ASP A 148 7.82 -20.54 -18.56
N ASN A 149 8.49 -21.12 -17.57
CA ASN A 149 7.87 -21.76 -16.41
C ASN A 149 7.70 -20.83 -15.22
N VAL A 150 8.37 -19.67 -15.22
CA VAL A 150 8.37 -18.73 -14.10
C VAL A 150 7.76 -17.42 -14.53
N VAL A 151 6.61 -17.08 -13.95
CA VAL A 151 5.96 -15.78 -14.13
C VAL A 151 6.21 -14.92 -12.89
N GLN A 152 6.94 -13.82 -13.05
CA GLN A 152 7.23 -12.87 -11.97
C GLN A 152 6.50 -11.56 -12.20
N TRP A 153 5.80 -11.09 -11.17
CA TRP A 153 5.31 -9.72 -11.07
C TRP A 153 5.97 -9.03 -9.89
N ARG A 154 6.41 -7.79 -10.09
CA ARG A 154 6.95 -6.93 -9.04
C ARG A 154 6.28 -5.58 -9.17
N ARG A 155 5.87 -5.02 -8.04
CA ARG A 155 5.31 -3.68 -8.01
C ARG A 155 6.36 -2.65 -8.45
N GLU A 156 6.02 -1.88 -9.48
CA GLU A 156 6.76 -0.68 -9.86
C GLU A 156 6.11 0.57 -9.26
N ALA A 157 6.90 1.63 -9.04
CA ALA A 157 6.41 2.86 -8.38
C ALA A 157 5.37 3.65 -9.19
N VAL A 158 5.20 3.34 -10.47
CA VAL A 158 4.35 4.08 -11.43
C VAL A 158 3.15 3.25 -11.91
N GLU A 159 3.09 1.96 -11.57
CA GLU A 159 2.04 1.06 -12.05
C GLU A 159 0.73 1.26 -11.27
N ASN A 160 -0.41 1.18 -11.96
CA ASN A 160 -1.72 1.26 -11.32
C ASN A 160 -2.01 -0.01 -10.52
N ASP A 161 -2.64 0.16 -9.37
CA ASP A 161 -3.03 -0.99 -8.55
C ASP A 161 -4.17 -1.82 -9.19
N VAL A 162 -3.97 -3.14 -9.24
CA VAL A 162 -4.88 -4.12 -9.85
C VAL A 162 -5.52 -5.02 -8.79
N ASP A 163 -6.73 -5.50 -9.09
CA ASP A 163 -7.51 -6.33 -8.15
C ASP A 163 -7.25 -7.84 -8.29
N GLY A 164 -6.61 -8.24 -9.39
CA GLY A 164 -6.26 -9.62 -9.66
C GLY A 164 -5.24 -9.74 -10.78
N PHE A 165 -4.58 -10.88 -10.83
CA PHE A 165 -3.63 -11.26 -11.87
C PHE A 165 -4.21 -12.41 -12.68
N GLU A 166 -4.07 -12.32 -14.00
CA GLU A 166 -4.54 -13.35 -14.94
C GLU A 166 -3.34 -13.81 -15.77
N ILE A 167 -3.03 -15.10 -15.71
CA ILE A 167 -1.95 -15.73 -16.48
C ILE A 167 -2.61 -16.65 -17.50
N LYS A 168 -2.44 -16.33 -18.79
CA LYS A 168 -2.98 -17.10 -19.92
C LYS A 168 -1.86 -17.85 -20.63
N ARG A 169 -2.09 -19.12 -20.96
CA ARG A 169 -1.18 -19.96 -21.74
C ARG A 169 -1.97 -20.88 -22.66
#